data_AF-A0AAD4J2K4-F1
#
_entry.id   AF-A0AAD4J2K4-F1
#
_cell.length_a   1.000
_cell.length_b   1.000
_cell.length_c   1.000
_cell.angle_alpha   90.00
_cell.angle_beta   90.00
_cell.angle_gamma   90.00
#
_symmetry.space_group_name_H-M   'P 1'
#
loop_
_entity.id
_entity.type
_entity.pdbx_description
1 polymer ?
#
loop_
_entity_poly.entity_id
_entity_poly.type
_entity_poly.pdbx_seq_one_letter_code
_entity_poly.pdbx_strand_id
1 'polypeptide(L)'
;MANSKFSVAVLCYVILLLSVGIDAKECNEGLPWVNAYCFGEEVTTPCWAECYKRHGSYAKAYCRNVAPVLPTQVCWCSWTC
;
A
#
# COMPACT_ATOMS: atom_id res chain seq x y z
N MET A 1 4.22 -21.84 -47.54
CA MET A 1 3.05 -21.70 -46.65
C MET A 1 3.31 -22.55 -45.41
N ALA A 2 3.87 -21.95 -44.35
CA ALA A 2 4.15 -22.65 -43.11
C ALA A 2 2.95 -22.50 -42.18
N ASN A 3 2.18 -23.58 -42.00
CA ASN A 3 1.06 -23.65 -41.09
C ASN A 3 1.60 -23.71 -39.65
N SER A 4 1.79 -22.55 -39.03
CA SER A 4 2.16 -22.47 -37.62
C SER A 4 0.93 -22.79 -36.76
N LYS A 5 0.78 -24.08 -36.40
CA LYS A 5 -0.15 -24.52 -35.35
C LYS A 5 0.42 -24.08 -34.00
N PHE A 6 0.21 -22.82 -33.64
CA PHE A 6 0.47 -22.34 -32.27
C PHE A 6 -0.45 -23.13 -31.33
N SER A 7 0.13 -24.08 -30.60
CA SER A 7 -0.59 -24.97 -29.70
C SER A 7 -1.15 -24.16 -28.53
N VAL A 8 -2.45 -24.27 -28.27
CA VAL A 8 -3.16 -23.61 -27.16
C VAL A 8 -2.47 -23.84 -25.81
N ALA A 9 -1.82 -25.00 -25.66
CA ALA A 9 -1.02 -25.35 -24.48
C ALA A 9 0.14 -24.37 -24.21
N VAL A 10 0.79 -23.84 -25.25
CA VAL A 10 1.89 -22.88 -25.12
C VAL A 10 1.38 -21.53 -24.62
N LEU A 11 0.21 -21.10 -25.13
CA LEU A 11 -0.46 -19.88 -24.69
C LEU A 11 -0.88 -19.96 -23.21
N CYS A 12 -1.46 -21.09 -22.77
CA CYS A 12 -1.82 -21.31 -21.37
C CYS A 12 -0.60 -21.28 -20.44
N TYR A 13 0.54 -21.84 -20.88
CA TYR A 13 1.78 -21.85 -20.10
C TYR A 13 2.36 -20.44 -19.91
N VAL A 14 2.32 -19.60 -20.96
CA VAL A 14 2.78 -18.21 -20.90
C VAL A 14 1.89 -17.37 -19.97
N ILE A 15 0.57 -17.58 -19.99
CA ILE A 15 -0.36 -16.89 -19.09
C ILE A 15 -0.15 -17.30 -17.63
N LEU A 16 0.09 -18.59 -17.37
CA LEU A 16 0.43 -19.09 -16.03
C LEU A 16 1.75 -18.50 -15.49
N LEU A 17 2.77 -18.35 -16.33
CA LEU A 17 4.05 -17.74 -15.94
C LEU A 17 3.95 -16.23 -15.70
N LEU A 18 3.02 -15.53 -16.35
CA LEU A 18 2.75 -14.11 -16.10
C LEU A 18 1.94 -13.86 -14.82
N SER A 19 1.32 -14.89 -14.25
CA SER A 19 0.54 -14.79 -13.01
C SER A 19 1.35 -14.99 -11.72
N VAL A 20 2.69 -15.09 -11.81
CA VAL A 20 3.55 -15.05 -10.63
C VAL A 20 3.50 -13.61 -10.10
N GLY A 21 2.54 -13.36 -9.21
CA GLY A 21 2.30 -12.06 -8.61
C GLY A 21 3.58 -11.52 -7.98
N ILE A 22 3.92 -10.30 -8.36
CA ILE A 22 4.93 -9.51 -7.64
C ILE A 22 4.31 -9.25 -6.27
N ASP A 23 4.73 -10.00 -5.26
CA ASP A 23 4.34 -9.77 -3.86
C ASP A 23 4.88 -8.39 -3.48
N ALA A 24 4.04 -7.37 -3.61
CA ALA A 24 4.41 -5.99 -3.28
C ALA A 24 4.55 -5.91 -1.76
N LYS A 25 5.75 -5.61 -1.28
CA LYS A 25 6.05 -5.60 0.14
C LYS A 25 5.38 -4.38 0.75
N GLU A 26 4.58 -4.55 1.80
CA GLU A 26 4.02 -3.39 2.51
C GLU A 26 5.04 -2.83 3.51
N CYS A 27 5.42 -1.56 3.32
CA CYS A 27 6.23 -0.77 4.23
C CYS A 27 5.34 0.11 5.13
N ASN A 28 5.88 0.48 6.29
CA ASN A 28 5.16 1.24 7.32
C ASN A 28 6.07 2.28 7.97
N GLU A 29 5.57 3.49 8.23
CA GLU A 29 6.28 4.58 8.91
C GLU A 29 5.35 5.34 9.86
N GLY A 30 5.78 5.53 11.12
CA GLY A 30 5.06 6.37 12.08
C GLY A 30 5.59 7.81 12.09
N LEU A 31 4.71 8.79 12.06
CA LEU A 31 5.02 10.23 12.06
C LEU A 31 4.53 10.91 13.35
N PRO A 32 5.20 10.73 14.49
CA PRO A 32 4.72 11.21 15.80
C PRO A 32 4.69 12.74 15.94
N TRP A 33 5.37 13.47 15.05
CA TRP A 33 5.36 14.94 15.03
C TRP A 33 4.22 15.52 14.18
N VAL A 34 3.52 14.70 13.39
CA VAL A 34 2.39 15.16 12.57
C VAL A 34 1.13 15.14 13.42
N ASN A 35 0.49 16.29 13.51
CA ASN A 35 -0.74 16.45 14.29
C ASN A 35 -1.89 15.71 13.57
N ALA A 36 -2.23 14.51 14.05
CA ALA A 36 -3.33 13.72 13.57
C ALA A 36 -4.45 13.73 14.60
N TYR A 37 -5.64 14.15 14.19
CA TYR A 37 -6.86 13.89 14.94
C TYR A 37 -7.67 12.87 14.15
N CYS A 38 -8.30 11.94 14.85
CA CYS A 38 -8.93 10.80 14.19
C CYS A 38 -10.36 10.72 14.71
N PHE A 39 -11.31 10.98 13.81
CA PHE A 39 -12.71 10.69 14.06
C PHE A 39 -12.97 9.28 13.53
N GLY A 40 -12.75 8.27 14.39
CA GLY A 40 -12.77 6.87 13.97
C GLY A 40 -11.51 6.46 13.21
N GLU A 41 -11.67 5.87 12.03
CA GLU A 41 -10.56 5.42 11.15
C GLU A 41 -10.12 6.48 10.12
N GLU A 42 -10.87 7.58 10.00
CA GLU A 42 -10.54 8.64 9.06
C GLU A 42 -9.43 9.54 9.61
N VAL A 43 -8.40 9.74 8.79
CA VAL A 43 -7.22 10.55 9.12
C VAL A 43 -7.47 12.01 8.73
N THR A 44 -7.00 12.96 9.54
CA THR A 44 -7.04 14.37 9.15
C THR A 44 -6.13 14.66 7.95
N THR A 45 -6.54 15.65 7.15
CA THR A 45 -5.79 16.13 5.97
C THR A 45 -4.28 16.31 6.17
N PRO A 46 -3.77 16.81 7.32
CA PRO A 46 -2.33 16.93 7.56
C PRO A 46 -1.57 15.59 7.55
N CYS A 47 -2.15 14.53 8.11
CA CYS A 47 -1.51 13.21 8.13
C CYS A 47 -1.47 12.60 6.73
N TRP A 48 -2.60 12.67 6.00
CA TRP A 48 -2.65 12.20 4.61
C TRP A 48 -1.65 12.96 3.72
N ALA A 49 -1.59 14.28 3.82
CA ALA A 49 -0.70 15.11 3.01
C ALA A 49 0.77 14.77 3.23
N GLU A 50 1.19 14.50 4.47
CA GLU A 50 2.58 14.12 4.76
C GLU A 50 2.91 12.71 4.26
N CYS A 51 2.00 11.74 4.40
CA CYS A 51 2.20 10.41 3.82
C CYS A 51 2.30 10.47 2.28
N TYR A 52 1.42 11.24 1.64
CA TYR A 52 1.44 11.46 0.18
C TYR A 52 2.75 12.11 -0.28
N LYS A 53 3.22 13.13 0.45
CA LYS A 53 4.46 13.86 0.13
C LYS A 53 5.70 12.97 0.24
N ARG A 54 5.72 12.01 1.18
CA ARG A 54 6.87 11.14 1.44
C ARG A 54 6.90 9.90 0.55
N HIS A 55 5.76 9.24 0.38
CA HIS A 55 5.66 7.90 -0.22
C HIS A 55 4.86 7.88 -1.52
N GLY A 56 4.33 9.03 -1.96
CA GLY A 56 3.62 9.18 -3.22
C GLY A 56 2.14 8.82 -3.14
N SER A 57 1.49 8.73 -4.31
CA SER A 57 0.04 8.54 -4.43
C SER A 57 -0.48 7.21 -3.92
N TYR A 58 0.40 6.21 -3.76
CA TYR A 58 0.04 4.88 -3.25
C TYR A 58 0.12 4.78 -1.73
N ALA A 59 0.52 5.86 -1.05
CA ALA A 59 0.57 5.92 0.40
C ALA A 59 -0.84 6.00 1.00
N LYS A 60 -1.11 5.12 1.96
CA LYS A 60 -2.26 5.18 2.85
C LYS A 60 -1.85 5.85 4.14
N ALA A 61 -2.76 6.62 4.72
CA ALA A 61 -2.56 7.32 5.98
C ALA A 61 -3.66 6.91 6.95
N TYR A 62 -3.28 6.55 8.17
CA TYR A 62 -4.20 6.15 9.22
C TYR A 62 -3.67 6.58 10.58
N CYS A 63 -4.54 6.51 11.56
CA CYS A 63 -4.18 6.79 12.93
C CYS A 63 -3.87 5.52 13.70
N ARG A 64 -2.85 5.57 14.55
CA ARG A 64 -2.52 4.47 15.44
C ARG A 64 -2.38 4.99 16.86
N ASN A 65 -2.98 4.26 17.81
CA ASN A 65 -2.74 4.49 19.23
C ASN A 65 -1.34 3.97 19.58
N VAL A 66 -0.49 4.82 20.14
CA VAL A 66 0.87 4.43 20.56
C VAL A 66 0.83 3.52 21.78
N ALA A 67 -0.16 3.71 22.65
CA ALA A 67 -0.43 2.86 23.78
C ALA A 67 -1.95 2.64 23.91
N PRO A 68 -2.42 1.44 24.26
CA PRO A 68 -3.84 1.15 24.41
C PRO A 68 -4.52 1.97 25.52
N VAL A 69 -3.73 2.57 26.42
CA VAL A 69 -4.21 3.27 27.62
C VAL A 69 -4.17 4.80 27.48
N LEU A 70 -3.42 5.32 26.50
CA LEU A 70 -3.26 6.76 26.30
C LEU A 70 -3.96 7.15 25.00
N PRO A 71 -4.80 8.20 24.99
CA PRO A 71 -5.45 8.71 23.78
C PRO A 71 -4.47 9.47 22.86
N THR A 72 -3.19 9.10 22.89
CA THR A 72 -2.16 9.66 22.03
C THR A 72 -2.17 8.92 20.71
N GLN A 73 -2.94 9.46 19.76
CA GLN A 73 -2.96 9.00 18.38
C GLN A 73 -1.78 9.62 17.63
N VAL A 74 -1.10 8.80 16.83
CA VAL A 74 -0.06 9.26 15.92
C VAL A 74 -0.46 8.98 14.48
N CYS A 75 0.02 9.83 13.58
CA CYS A 75 -0.07 9.62 12.15
C CYS A 75 0.78 8.41 11.74
N TRP A 76 0.23 7.56 10.87
CA TRP A 76 0.89 6.36 10.38
C TRP A 76 0.69 6.20 8.88
N CYS A 77 1.78 5.97 8.15
CA CYS A 77 1.79 5.77 6.72
C CYS A 77 2.04 4.29 6.38
N SER A 78 1.36 3.78 5.35
CA SER A 78 1.64 2.49 4.74
C SER A 78 1.69 2.61 3.22
N TRP A 79 2.62 1.94 2.57
CA TRP A 79 2.77 1.97 1.11
C TRP A 79 3.44 0.69 0.60
N THR A 80 3.28 0.43 -0.69
CA THR A 80 4.00 -0.64 -1.37
C THR A 80 5.44 -0.22 -1.64
N CYS A 81 6.37 -0.99 -1.09
CA CYS A 81 7.80 -1.05 -1.36
C CYS A 81 8.16 -2.48 -1.81
#